data_AF-A0AAP0PFG8-F1
#
_entry.id   AF-A0AAP0PFG8-F1
#
_cell.length_a   1.000
_cell.length_b   1.000
_cell.length_c   1.000
_cell.angle_alpha   90.00
_cell.angle_beta   90.00
_cell.angle_gamma   90.00
#
_symmetry.space_group_name_H-M   'P 1'
#
loop_
_entity.id
_entity.type
_entity.pdbx_description
1 polymer ?
#
loop_
_entity_poly.entity_id
_entity_poly.type
_entity_poly.pdbx_seq_one_letter_code
_entity_poly.pdbx_strand_id
1 'polypeptide(L)'
;MYLSYARRFDLLRYIKFNTKVIGIEYDGASDEEMDSWSLWGGTGEPFSPRGKWSISVQNTLNQSTEVYQAEFVILCVGRFSGLPKLPDFPINQGPEVFNGVVVHSMDYSAMEDASAAELINGKRVVVVGNQKSGLDIAVECASANGM
;
A
#
# COMPACT_ATOMS: atom_id res chain seq x y z
N MET A 1 -7.52 17.98 -2.16
CA MET A 1 -8.93 17.62 -1.91
C MET A 1 -9.13 16.94 -0.55
N TYR A 2 -8.42 15.85 -0.24
CA TYR A 2 -8.59 15.08 1.00
C TYR A 2 -8.24 15.83 2.30
N LEU A 3 -7.15 16.60 2.31
CA LEU A 3 -6.74 17.37 3.49
C LEU A 3 -7.77 18.45 3.87
N SER A 4 -8.41 19.07 2.88
CA SER A 4 -9.49 20.04 3.11
C SER A 4 -10.71 19.38 3.74
N TYR A 5 -11.06 18.16 3.31
CA TYR A 5 -12.15 17.38 3.91
C TYR A 5 -11.82 16.99 5.36
N ALA A 6 -10.64 16.40 5.60
CA ALA A 6 -10.21 15.98 6.93
C ALA A 6 -10.15 17.16 7.92
N ARG A 7 -9.74 18.35 7.46
CA ARG A 7 -9.77 19.58 8.27
C ARG A 7 -11.21 20.06 8.54
N ARG A 8 -12.07 20.06 7.52
CA ARG A 8 -13.47 20.51 7.65
C ARG A 8 -14.25 19.70 8.69
N PHE A 9 -13.99 18.41 8.79
CA PHE A 9 -14.67 17.51 9.75
C PHE A 9 -13.80 17.17 10.97
N ASP A 10 -12.67 17.86 11.15
CA ASP A 10 -11.75 17.68 12.27
C ASP A 10 -11.36 16.20 12.52
N LEU A 11 -11.04 15.49 11.45
CA LEU A 11 -10.67 14.07 11.52
C LEU A 11 -9.19 13.88 11.90
N LEU A 12 -8.37 14.91 11.72
CA LEU A 12 -6.92 14.86 11.99
C LEU A 12 -6.62 14.56 13.47
N ARG A 13 -7.52 14.91 14.40
CA ARG A 13 -7.37 14.61 15.84
C ARG A 13 -7.33 13.11 16.14
N TYR A 14 -7.87 12.27 15.25
CA TYR A 14 -7.93 10.81 15.41
C TYR A 14 -6.76 10.10 14.72
N ILE A 15 -5.89 10.82 14.02
CA ILE A 15 -4.77 10.25 13.26
C ILE A 15 -3.48 10.47 14.02
N LYS A 16 -2.80 9.38 14.35
CA LYS A 16 -1.42 9.41 14.84
C LYS A 16 -0.48 9.26 13.65
N PHE A 17 0.24 10.33 13.32
CA PHE A 17 1.29 10.30 12.29
C PHE A 17 2.60 9.77 12.87
N ASN A 18 3.54 9.40 11.99
CA ASN A 18 4.83 8.83 12.38
C ASN A 18 4.71 7.57 13.25
N THR A 19 3.65 6.79 13.00
CA THR A 19 3.42 5.50 13.65
C THR A 19 3.17 4.45 12.60
N LYS A 20 3.82 3.29 12.74
CA LYS A 20 3.70 2.14 11.85
C LYS A 20 3.09 0.99 12.64
N VAL A 21 2.00 0.41 12.15
CA VAL A 21 1.47 -0.86 12.66
C VAL A 21 2.42 -1.97 12.22
N ILE A 22 2.96 -2.73 13.17
CA ILE A 22 3.94 -3.81 12.92
C ILE A 22 3.38 -5.20 13.22
N GLY A 23 2.24 -5.30 13.91
CA GLY A 23 1.58 -6.56 14.21
C GLY A 23 0.13 -6.33 14.63
N ILE A 24 -0.73 -7.30 14.31
CA ILE A 24 -2.14 -7.33 14.68
C ILE A 24 -2.46 -8.76 15.08
N GLU A 25 -2.95 -8.94 16.30
CA GLU A 25 -3.28 -10.24 16.88
C GLU A 25 -4.71 -10.20 17.42
N TYR A 26 -5.50 -11.23 17.11
CA TYR A 26 -6.85 -11.38 17.64
C TYR A 26 -6.85 -12.35 18.81
N ASP A 27 -7.31 -11.86 19.96
CA ASP A 27 -7.54 -12.65 21.16
C ASP A 27 -9.04 -12.85 21.34
N GLY A 28 -9.57 -13.94 20.79
CA GLY A 28 -11.00 -14.19 20.70
C GLY A 28 -11.34 -15.62 20.29
N ALA A 29 -12.44 -15.76 19.56
CA ALA A 29 -12.88 -17.03 18.99
C ALA A 29 -11.80 -17.65 18.08
N SER A 30 -11.74 -18.98 18.05
CA SER A 30 -10.86 -19.69 17.12
C SER A 30 -11.37 -19.57 15.68
N ASP A 31 -10.50 -19.86 14.71
CA ASP A 31 -10.88 -19.85 13.29
C ASP A 31 -12.08 -20.78 13.02
N GLU A 32 -12.15 -21.96 13.67
CA GLU A 32 -13.28 -22.88 13.50
C GLU A 32 -14.60 -22.34 14.09
N GLU A 33 -14.53 -21.64 15.23
CA GLU A 33 -15.72 -20.97 15.78
C GLU A 33 -16.15 -19.84 14.83
N MET A 34 -15.21 -19.04 14.32
CA MET A 34 -15.49 -17.96 13.38
C MET A 34 -16.11 -18.47 12.07
N ASP A 35 -15.63 -19.59 11.52
CA ASP A 35 -16.17 -20.22 10.32
C ASP A 35 -17.61 -20.72 10.50
N SER A 36 -18.00 -21.03 11.73
CA SER A 36 -19.37 -21.47 12.06
C SER A 36 -20.36 -20.31 12.19
N TRP A 37 -19.89 -19.06 12.21
CA TRP A 37 -20.74 -17.90 12.44
C TRP A 37 -21.63 -17.59 11.24
N SER A 38 -22.94 -17.59 11.48
CA SER A 38 -23.94 -17.12 10.51
C SER A 38 -24.22 -15.61 10.62
N LEU A 39 -23.79 -14.97 11.71
CA LEU A 39 -23.98 -13.56 12.03
C LEU A 39 -22.64 -12.91 12.41
N TRP A 40 -22.55 -11.59 12.25
CA TRP A 40 -21.36 -10.81 12.61
C TRP A 40 -20.94 -11.06 14.08
N GLY A 41 -19.67 -11.41 14.31
CA GLY A 41 -19.16 -11.67 15.66
C GLY A 41 -19.86 -12.84 16.39
N GLY A 42 -20.57 -13.71 15.65
CA GLY A 42 -21.37 -14.82 16.20
C GLY A 42 -22.68 -14.39 16.87
N THR A 43 -22.89 -13.11 17.13
CA THR A 43 -24.06 -12.58 17.85
C THR A 43 -24.94 -11.65 17.00
N GLY A 44 -24.41 -11.14 15.88
CA GLY A 44 -25.03 -10.09 15.06
C GLY A 44 -24.81 -8.68 15.61
N GLU A 45 -24.21 -8.53 16.78
CA GLU A 45 -23.95 -7.24 17.41
C GLU A 45 -22.56 -6.70 17.00
N PRO A 46 -22.42 -5.39 16.74
CA PRO A 46 -21.17 -4.80 16.29
C PRO A 46 -20.05 -4.89 17.34
N PHE A 47 -20.41 -4.96 18.62
CA PHE A 47 -19.48 -5.04 19.75
C PHE A 47 -19.80 -6.28 20.60
N SER A 48 -18.76 -7.02 20.96
CA SER A 48 -18.86 -8.21 21.80
C SER A 48 -17.88 -8.09 22.96
N PRO A 49 -18.26 -8.53 24.18
CA PRO A 49 -17.30 -8.61 25.29
C PRO A 49 -16.22 -9.67 25.06
N ARG A 50 -16.41 -10.56 24.07
CA ARG A 50 -15.44 -11.56 23.61
C ARG A 50 -14.76 -11.08 22.34
N GLY A 51 -13.44 -11.26 22.25
CA GLY A 51 -12.66 -10.89 21.07
C GLY A 51 -12.09 -9.48 21.19
N LYS A 52 -10.77 -9.37 21.32
CA LYS A 52 -10.06 -8.09 21.25
C LYS A 52 -8.90 -8.18 20.28
N TRP A 53 -8.64 -7.09 19.59
CA TRP A 53 -7.47 -6.93 18.75
C TRP A 53 -6.37 -6.24 19.53
N SER A 54 -5.20 -6.87 19.60
CA SER A 54 -3.96 -6.27 20.07
C SER A 54 -3.17 -5.77 18.86
N ILE A 55 -2.89 -4.46 18.83
CA ILE A 55 -2.27 -3.78 17.70
C ILE A 55 -0.93 -3.24 18.17
N SER A 56 0.15 -3.83 17.68
CA SER A 56 1.52 -3.40 17.96
C SER A 56 1.89 -2.25 17.03
N VAL A 57 2.21 -1.10 17.60
CA VAL A 57 2.48 0.14 16.86
C VAL A 57 3.86 0.68 17.25
N GLN A 58 4.71 0.89 16.24
CA GLN A 58 6.02 1.49 16.40
C GLN A 58 5.98 2.97 16.03
N ASN A 59 6.51 3.84 16.88
CA ASN A 59 6.77 5.23 16.53
C ASN A 59 8.05 5.32 15.68
N THR A 60 7.95 5.89 14.48
CA THR A 60 9.03 5.89 13.49
C THR A 60 10.13 6.91 13.79
N LEU A 61 9.89 7.87 14.69
CA LEU A 61 10.85 8.91 15.06
C LEU A 61 11.81 8.44 16.16
N ASN A 62 11.29 7.72 17.16
CA ASN A 62 12.05 7.31 18.35
C ASN A 62 12.15 5.78 18.52
N GLN A 63 11.52 5.01 17.62
CA GLN A 63 11.50 3.54 17.59
C GLN A 63 10.81 2.87 18.79
N SER A 64 10.08 3.61 19.63
CA SER A 64 9.33 3.03 20.74
C SER A 64 8.11 2.25 20.24
N THR A 65 7.79 1.15 20.90
CA THR A 65 6.63 0.32 20.59
C THR A 65 5.56 0.42 21.67
N GLU A 66 4.32 0.57 21.25
CA GLU A 66 3.13 0.57 22.10
C GLU A 66 2.13 -0.47 21.59
N VAL A 67 1.34 -1.05 22.50
CA VAL A 67 0.26 -1.97 22.15
C VAL A 67 -1.08 -1.31 22.45
N TYR A 68 -1.94 -1.25 21.44
CA TYR A 68 -3.30 -0.74 21.56
C TYR A 68 -4.28 -1.90 21.56
N GLN A 69 -5.34 -1.79 22.37
CA GLN A 69 -6.46 -2.72 22.32
C GLN A 69 -7.67 -2.07 21.67
N ALA A 70 -8.31 -2.80 20.77
CA ALA A 70 -9.54 -2.37 20.11
C ALA A 70 -10.53 -3.53 19.95
N GLU A 71 -11.82 -3.22 19.96
CA GLU A 71 -12.88 -4.21 19.65
C GLU A 71 -13.00 -4.45 18.14
N PHE A 72 -12.58 -3.46 17.33
CA PHE A 72 -12.70 -3.50 15.89
C PHE A 72 -11.49 -2.88 15.19
N VAL A 73 -11.09 -3.45 14.06
CA VAL A 73 -9.98 -2.99 13.22
C VAL A 73 -10.45 -2.85 11.78
N ILE A 74 -10.22 -1.67 11.20
CA ILE A 74 -10.44 -1.42 9.76
C ILE A 74 -9.08 -1.32 9.09
N LEU A 75 -8.80 -2.22 8.15
CA LEU A 75 -7.55 -2.22 7.39
C LEU A 75 -7.66 -1.30 6.17
N CYS A 76 -7.05 -0.12 6.28
CA CYS A 76 -6.99 0.89 5.22
C CYS A 76 -5.56 1.09 4.69
N VAL A 77 -4.81 0.00 4.48
CA VAL A 77 -3.36 0.04 4.18
C VAL A 77 -3.00 0.22 2.70
N GLY A 78 -4.00 0.28 1.82
CA GLY A 78 -3.80 0.36 0.37
C GLY A 78 -3.39 -0.99 -0.26
N ARG A 79 -3.62 -1.15 -1.56
CA ARG A 79 -3.32 -2.38 -2.33
C ARG A 79 -2.12 -2.23 -3.27
N PHE A 80 -1.78 -1.00 -3.66
CA PHE A 80 -0.81 -0.72 -4.72
C PHE A 80 0.46 -0.07 -4.18
N SER A 81 0.89 -0.47 -2.99
CA SER A 81 2.04 0.11 -2.28
C SER A 81 2.84 -0.96 -1.54
N GLY A 82 4.14 -0.72 -1.34
CA GLY A 82 5.00 -1.54 -0.49
C GLY A 82 5.83 -2.56 -1.27
N LEU A 83 5.19 -3.55 -1.90
CA LEU A 83 5.89 -4.61 -2.63
C LEU A 83 5.41 -4.69 -4.08
N PRO A 84 6.25 -4.34 -5.06
CA PRO A 84 5.90 -4.47 -6.47
C PRO A 84 5.84 -5.95 -6.87
N LYS A 85 4.91 -6.31 -7.75
CA LYS A 85 4.89 -7.64 -8.36
C LYS A 85 5.84 -7.62 -9.56
N LEU A 86 7.03 -8.19 -9.36
CA LEU A 86 8.00 -8.35 -10.43
C LEU A 86 7.78 -9.68 -11.16
N PRO A 87 8.00 -9.72 -12.48
CA PRO A 87 8.03 -10.98 -13.21
C PRO A 87 9.29 -11.78 -12.83
N ASP A 88 9.17 -13.10 -12.82
CA ASP A 88 10.31 -14.00 -12.65
C ASP A 88 11.09 -14.08 -13.96
N PHE A 89 12.41 -13.93 -13.87
CA PHE A 89 13.31 -14.11 -15.00
C PHE A 89 14.23 -15.30 -14.77
N PRO A 90 14.55 -16.08 -15.81
CA PRO A 90 15.64 -17.05 -15.74
C PRO A 90 16.97 -16.37 -15.37
N ILE A 91 17.92 -17.16 -14.85
CA ILE A 91 19.26 -16.67 -14.51
C ILE A 91 19.90 -16.02 -15.74
N ASN A 92 20.42 -14.80 -15.58
CA ASN A 92 21.05 -13.97 -16.62
C ASN A 92 20.12 -13.61 -17.78
N GLN A 93 18.81 -13.51 -17.53
CA GLN A 93 17.81 -13.09 -18.52
C GLN A 93 16.87 -12.01 -17.99
N GLY A 94 17.14 -11.46 -16.82
CA GLY A 94 16.34 -10.40 -16.22
C GLY A 94 16.97 -9.00 -16.35
N PRO A 95 16.50 -8.05 -15.53
CA PRO A 95 17.01 -6.69 -15.47
C PRO A 95 18.53 -6.59 -15.24
N GLU A 96 19.13 -7.59 -14.59
CA GLU A 96 20.55 -7.62 -14.21
C GLU A 96 21.53 -7.65 -15.38
N VAL A 97 21.10 -8.14 -16.55
CA VAL A 97 21.92 -8.16 -17.78
C VAL A 97 21.52 -7.08 -18.78
N PHE A 98 20.48 -6.29 -18.47
CA PHE A 98 19.99 -5.26 -19.37
C PHE A 98 20.86 -3.99 -19.27
N ASN A 99 21.45 -3.57 -20.39
CA ASN A 99 22.27 -2.36 -20.46
C ASN A 99 21.39 -1.10 -20.63
N GLY A 100 20.51 -0.87 -19.66
CA GLY A 100 19.59 0.25 -19.60
C GLY A 100 18.94 0.37 -18.22
N VAL A 101 17.97 1.27 -18.07
CA VAL A 101 17.27 1.46 -16.81
C VAL A 101 16.00 0.61 -16.78
N VAL A 102 15.81 -0.15 -15.71
CA VAL A 102 14.57 -0.88 -15.42
C VAL A 102 13.96 -0.30 -14.15
N VAL A 103 12.70 0.12 -14.23
CA VAL A 103 11.95 0.69 -13.11
C VAL A 103 10.54 0.11 -13.07
N HIS A 104 10.05 -0.25 -11.89
CA HIS A 104 8.65 -0.66 -11.75
C HIS A 104 7.74 0.59 -11.74
N SER A 105 6.50 0.47 -12.21
CA SER A 105 5.56 1.60 -12.26
C SER A 105 5.34 2.30 -10.91
N MET A 106 5.41 1.55 -9.81
CA MET A 106 5.36 2.07 -8.43
C MET A 106 6.49 3.05 -8.15
N ASP A 107 7.73 2.68 -8.51
CA ASP A 107 8.91 3.51 -8.27
C ASP A 107 8.91 4.71 -9.22
N TYR A 108 8.51 4.51 -10.48
CA TYR A 108 8.33 5.60 -11.44
C TYR A 108 7.34 6.65 -10.94
N SER A 109 6.18 6.22 -10.43
CA SER A 109 5.15 7.12 -9.89
C SER A 109 5.55 7.81 -8.59
N ALA A 110 6.62 7.34 -7.92
CA ALA A 110 7.13 7.93 -6.69
C ALA A 110 8.28 8.93 -6.94
N MET A 111 8.74 9.06 -8.19
CA MET A 111 9.77 10.02 -8.56
C MET A 111 9.23 11.45 -8.53
N GLU A 112 10.14 12.42 -8.37
CA GLU A 112 9.81 13.82 -8.66
C GLU A 112 9.56 14.00 -10.16
N ASP A 113 8.59 14.85 -10.51
CA ASP A 113 8.17 15.09 -11.90
C ASP A 113 9.35 15.38 -12.85
N ALA A 114 10.33 16.16 -12.40
CA ALA A 114 11.51 16.48 -13.19
C ALA A 114 12.40 15.26 -13.47
N SER A 115 12.60 14.39 -12.49
CA SER A 115 13.38 13.15 -12.63
C SER A 115 12.66 12.12 -13.50
N ALA A 116 11.33 11.99 -13.35
CA ALA A 116 10.52 11.13 -14.20
C ALA A 116 10.56 11.59 -15.66
N ALA A 117 10.48 12.90 -15.91
CA ALA A 117 10.59 13.48 -17.24
C ALA A 117 11.98 13.25 -17.85
N GLU A 118 13.06 13.49 -17.09
CA GLU A 118 14.44 13.23 -17.54
C GLU A 118 14.67 11.76 -17.90
N LEU A 119 14.09 10.84 -17.12
CA LEU A 119 14.22 9.40 -17.34
C LEU A 119 13.66 8.96 -18.70
N ILE A 120 12.56 9.56 -19.15
CA ILE A 120 11.86 9.14 -20.38
C ILE A 120 12.21 10.00 -21.62
N ASN A 121 12.69 11.23 -21.43
CA ASN A 121 12.87 12.19 -22.52
C ASN A 121 14.02 11.80 -23.47
N GLY A 122 13.72 11.76 -24.77
CA GLY A 122 14.65 11.35 -25.82
C GLY A 122 15.08 9.88 -25.72
N LYS A 123 14.33 9.04 -25.00
CA LYS A 123 14.66 7.62 -24.80
C LYS A 123 13.73 6.70 -25.59
N ARG A 124 14.25 5.51 -25.90
CA ARG A 124 13.41 4.40 -26.36
C ARG A 124 12.92 3.64 -25.14
N VAL A 125 11.63 3.75 -24.86
CA VAL A 125 11.01 3.16 -23.67
C VAL A 125 10.15 1.96 -24.07
N VAL A 126 10.25 0.88 -23.31
CA VAL A 126 9.35 -0.28 -23.40
C VAL A 126 8.56 -0.35 -22.10
N VAL A 127 7.23 -0.38 -22.22
CA VAL A 127 6.34 -0.54 -21.08
C VAL A 127 5.80 -1.95 -21.06
N VAL A 128 5.99 -2.66 -19.94
CA VAL A 128 5.51 -4.03 -19.75
C VAL A 128 4.29 -4.02 -18.82
N GLY A 129 3.12 -4.33 -19.38
CA GLY A 129 1.84 -4.37 -18.67
C GLY A 129 0.75 -3.59 -19.41
N ASN A 130 -0.48 -4.12 -19.41
CA ASN A 130 -1.61 -3.58 -20.18
C ASN A 130 -2.76 -3.04 -19.30
N GLN A 131 -2.50 -2.86 -18.01
CA GLN A 131 -3.45 -2.24 -17.08
C GLN A 131 -3.21 -0.73 -16.97
N LYS A 132 -3.93 -0.06 -16.08
CA LYS A 132 -3.96 1.41 -15.94
C LYS A 132 -2.57 2.05 -15.92
N SER A 133 -1.70 1.63 -15.01
CA SER A 133 -0.34 2.19 -14.92
C SER A 133 0.47 2.00 -16.20
N GLY A 134 0.36 0.86 -16.87
CA GLY A 134 1.06 0.63 -18.13
C GLY A 134 0.54 1.53 -19.24
N LEU A 135 -0.78 1.72 -19.33
CA LEU A 135 -1.38 2.60 -20.33
C LEU A 135 -1.01 4.07 -20.09
N ASP A 136 -1.14 4.55 -18.86
CA ASP A 136 -0.86 5.94 -18.50
C ASP A 136 0.63 6.29 -18.76
N ILE A 137 1.55 5.42 -18.32
CA ILE A 137 2.99 5.60 -18.54
C ILE A 137 3.33 5.53 -20.04
N ALA A 138 2.68 4.65 -20.81
CA ALA A 138 2.92 4.57 -22.25
C ALA A 138 2.49 5.86 -22.97
N VAL A 139 1.37 6.46 -22.58
CA VAL A 139 0.89 7.74 -23.10
C VAL A 139 1.84 8.89 -22.71
N GLU A 140 2.32 8.90 -21.46
CA GLU A 140 3.31 9.88 -20.99
C GLU A 140 4.62 9.78 -21.80
N CYS A 141 5.14 8.56 -21.98
CA CYS A 141 6.33 8.30 -22.80
C CYS A 141 6.13 8.75 -24.25
N ALA A 142 4.98 8.47 -24.86
CA ALA A 142 4.68 8.87 -26.23
C ALA A 142 4.63 10.41 -26.37
N SER A 143 3.95 11.07 -25.43
CA SER A 143 3.82 12.53 -25.39
C SER A 143 5.17 13.21 -25.22
N ALA A 144 6.05 12.69 -24.35
CA ALA A 144 7.38 13.23 -24.11
C ALA A 144 8.33 13.05 -25.32
N ASN A 145 8.09 12.05 -26.16
CA ASN A 145 9.00 11.67 -27.26
C ASN A 145 8.43 11.94 -28.66
N GLY A 146 7.27 12.60 -28.77
CA GLY A 146 6.69 13.03 -30.04
C GLY A 146 6.15 11.91 -30.92
N MET A 147 5.54 10.88 -30.31
CA MET A 147 4.83 9.80 -31.01
C MET A 147 3.31 10.04 -31.08
#